data_AF-A0A847BME9-F1
#
_entry.id   AF-A0A847BME9-F1
#
_cell.length_a   1.000
_cell.length_b   1.000
_cell.length_c   1.000
_cell.angle_alpha   90.00
_cell.angle_beta   90.00
_cell.angle_gamma   90.00
#
_symmetry.space_group_name_H-M   'P 1'
#
loop_
_entity.id
_entity.type
_entity.pdbx_description
1 polymer ?
#
loop_
_entity_poly.entity_id
_entity_poly.type
_entity_poly.pdbx_seq_one_letter_code
_entity_poly.pdbx_strand_id
1 'polypeptide(L)'
;MKIRIHNKQRKYDYAQLQETVEAAVKRTFDYLPALELVKAESDIEFSLDVSFISKNAIRKLNREHRDIDRPTDILSFPSFEWRDGRLTEDLSPWLATDSEKPNNLSLGDLMICLELVDKQAKDFKNTLK
;
A
#
# COMPACT_ATOMS: atom_id res chain seq x y z
N MET A 1 -4.31 11.08 5.55
CA MET A 1 -4.03 9.65 5.32
C MET A 1 -2.97 9.19 6.31
N LYS A 2 -3.24 8.09 7.00
CA LYS A 2 -2.36 7.45 7.96
C LYS A 2 -1.63 6.28 7.30
N ILE A 3 -0.30 6.30 7.32
CA ILE A 3 0.52 5.22 6.73
C ILE A 3 1.21 4.49 7.89
N ARG A 4 1.12 3.17 7.91
CA ARG A 4 1.81 2.30 8.88
C ARG A 4 2.85 1.48 8.14
N ILE A 5 4.11 1.64 8.51
CA ILE A 5 5.23 0.92 7.88
C ILE A 5 5.78 -0.10 8.86
N HIS A 6 5.86 -1.36 8.40
CA HIS A 6 6.33 -2.50 9.18
C HIS A 6 7.55 -3.11 8.52
N ASN A 7 8.68 -3.18 9.23
CA ASN A 7 9.83 -3.93 8.74
C ASN A 7 9.82 -5.37 9.28
N LYS A 8 9.47 -6.33 8.44
CA LYS A 8 9.41 -7.77 8.77
C LYS A 8 10.59 -8.56 8.20
N GLN A 9 11.66 -7.87 7.81
CA GLN A 9 12.91 -8.47 7.31
C GLN A 9 14.12 -7.96 8.12
N ARG A 10 15.30 -8.57 7.93
CA ARG A 10 16.52 -8.27 8.71
C ARG A 10 17.71 -7.74 7.89
N LYS A 11 17.59 -7.70 6.57
CA LYS A 11 18.69 -7.42 5.63
C LYS A 11 18.87 -5.93 5.35
N TYR A 12 17.79 -5.16 5.30
CA TYR A 12 17.82 -3.73 4.97
C TYR A 12 17.34 -2.91 6.17
N ASP A 13 18.09 -1.86 6.49
CA ASP A 13 17.58 -0.77 7.32
C ASP A 13 16.60 0.06 6.48
N TYR A 14 15.43 0.32 7.05
CA TYR A 14 14.30 0.96 6.37
C TYR A 14 14.11 2.41 6.79
N ALA A 15 14.83 2.89 7.82
CA ALA A 15 14.64 4.23 8.36
C ALA A 15 14.76 5.32 7.28
N GLN A 16 15.72 5.15 6.37
CA GLN A 16 15.96 6.09 5.25
C GLN A 16 14.94 5.96 4.11
N LEU A 17 14.22 4.85 4.03
CA LEU A 17 13.20 4.59 3.00
C LEU A 17 11.79 4.99 3.46
N GLN A 18 11.59 5.10 4.78
CA GLN A 18 10.29 5.42 5.35
C GLN A 18 9.74 6.74 4.79
N GLU A 19 10.54 7.79 4.80
CA GLU A 19 10.14 9.11 4.27
C GLU A 19 9.82 9.05 2.78
N THR A 20 10.65 8.37 1.98
CA THR A 20 10.43 8.22 0.54
C THR A 20 9.13 7.47 0.25
N VAL A 21 8.87 6.37 0.95
CA VAL A 21 7.64 5.58 0.78
C VAL A 21 6.42 6.36 1.22
N GLU A 22 6.47 7.03 2.37
CA GLU A 22 5.37 7.88 2.83
C GLU A 22 5.07 9.01 1.84
N ALA A 23 6.10 9.67 1.32
CA ALA A 23 5.95 10.73 0.34
C ALA A 23 5.36 10.21 -0.97
N ALA A 24 5.83 9.06 -1.47
CA ALA A 24 5.30 8.45 -2.69
C ALA A 24 3.82 8.05 -2.55
N VAL A 25 3.45 7.45 -1.42
CA VAL A 25 2.07 7.06 -1.13
C VAL A 25 1.18 8.29 -0.99
N LYS A 26 1.57 9.29 -0.19
CA LYS A 26 0.81 10.55 -0.03
C LYS A 26 0.59 11.23 -1.37
N ARG A 27 1.66 11.37 -2.17
CA ARG A 27 1.58 11.97 -3.50
C ARG A 27 0.62 11.21 -4.40
N THR A 28 0.73 9.89 -4.45
CA THR A 28 -0.19 9.05 -5.24
C THR A 28 -1.63 9.24 -4.78
N PHE A 29 -1.85 9.28 -3.47
CA PHE A 29 -3.16 9.47 -2.85
C PHE A 29 -3.77 10.83 -3.18
N ASP A 30 -2.95 11.89 -3.26
CA ASP A 30 -3.40 13.23 -3.63
C ASP A 30 -3.79 13.35 -5.11
N TYR A 31 -3.25 12.49 -5.99
CA TYR A 31 -3.57 12.48 -7.41
C TYR A 31 -4.78 11.60 -7.78
N LEU A 32 -5.45 10.93 -6.82
CA LEU A 32 -6.61 10.08 -7.08
C LEU A 32 -7.90 10.91 -7.07
N PRO A 33 -8.51 11.22 -8.23
CA PRO A 33 -9.68 12.11 -8.30
C PRO A 33 -10.91 11.52 -7.61
N ALA A 34 -11.01 10.19 -7.56
CA ALA A 34 -12.10 9.48 -6.90
C ALA A 34 -12.16 9.76 -5.38
N LEU A 35 -11.05 10.15 -4.76
CA LEU A 35 -10.99 10.45 -3.33
C LEU A 35 -11.38 11.90 -3.00
N GLU A 36 -11.38 12.82 -3.97
CA GLU A 36 -11.86 14.19 -3.73
C GLU A 36 -13.36 14.19 -3.43
N LEU A 37 -14.14 13.39 -4.15
CA LEU A 37 -15.58 13.24 -3.89
C LEU A 37 -15.84 12.68 -2.48
N VAL A 38 -15.13 11.62 -2.10
CA VAL A 38 -15.27 10.97 -0.78
C VAL A 38 -14.82 11.89 0.36
N LYS A 39 -13.73 12.65 0.17
CA LYS A 39 -13.26 13.67 1.14
C LYS A 39 -14.19 14.88 1.25
N ALA A 40 -14.84 15.27 0.17
CA ALA A 40 -15.72 16.45 0.14
C ALA A 40 -17.07 16.18 0.82
N GLU A 41 -17.57 14.95 0.73
CA GLU A 41 -18.89 14.58 1.27
C GLU A 41 -18.85 14.08 2.71
N SER A 42 -17.67 13.72 3.26
CA SER A 42 -17.58 13.11 4.58
C SER A 42 -16.20 13.21 5.24
N ASP A 43 -16.17 13.34 6.58
CA ASP A 43 -14.94 13.34 7.40
C ASP A 43 -14.34 11.94 7.49
N ILE A 44 -13.67 11.52 6.42
CA ILE A 44 -13.07 10.20 6.26
C ILE A 44 -11.54 10.31 6.28
N GLU A 45 -10.93 9.65 7.27
CA GLU A 45 -9.52 9.36 7.27
C GLU A 45 -9.24 8.06 6.50
N PHE A 46 -8.17 8.03 5.72
CA PHE A 46 -7.73 6.82 5.02
C PHE A 46 -6.48 6.25 5.67
N SER A 47 -6.37 4.93 5.74
CA SER A 47 -5.16 4.24 6.20
C SER A 47 -4.59 3.26 5.19
N LEU A 48 -3.28 3.03 5.24
CA LEU A 48 -2.57 2.02 4.43
C LEU A 48 -1.47 1.38 5.25
N ASP A 49 -1.36 0.06 5.17
CA ASP A 49 -0.28 -0.70 5.79
C ASP A 49 0.75 -1.12 4.73
N VAL A 50 2.01 -0.84 4.98
CA VAL A 50 3.13 -1.19 4.11
C VAL A 50 4.10 -2.07 4.90
N SER A 51 4.36 -3.27 4.39
CA SER A 51 5.27 -4.23 5.02
C SER A 51 6.46 -4.52 4.13
N PHE A 52 7.67 -4.27 4.63
CA PHE A 52 8.89 -4.78 4.01
C PHE A 52 9.09 -6.23 4.43
N ILE A 53 9.12 -7.13 3.45
CA ILE A 53 9.18 -8.58 3.68
C ILE A 53 10.36 -9.23 2.95
N SER A 54 10.74 -10.42 3.41
CA SER A 54 11.81 -11.19 2.78
C SER A 54 11.40 -11.74 1.41
N LYS A 55 12.40 -12.05 0.58
CA LYS A 55 12.19 -12.70 -0.73
C LYS A 55 11.46 -14.03 -0.64
N ASN A 56 11.70 -14.80 0.42
CA ASN A 56 11.00 -16.07 0.66
C ASN A 56 9.54 -15.83 1.05
N ALA A 57 9.27 -14.84 1.89
CA ALA A 57 7.91 -14.48 2.29
C ALA A 57 7.08 -14.00 1.10
N ILE A 58 7.64 -13.12 0.25
CA ILE A 58 6.90 -12.61 -0.91
C ILE A 58 6.68 -13.70 -1.98
N ARG A 59 7.63 -14.63 -2.18
CA ARG A 59 7.44 -15.78 -3.06
C ARG A 59 6.29 -16.66 -2.60
N LYS A 60 6.23 -16.93 -1.28
CA LYS A 60 5.14 -17.71 -0.68
C LYS A 60 3.78 -17.04 -0.92
N LEU A 61 3.68 -15.74 -0.64
CA LEU A 61 2.44 -14.97 -0.87
C LEU A 61 2.06 -14.91 -2.35
N ASN A 62 3.03 -14.76 -3.26
CA ASN A 62 2.75 -14.71 -4.70
C ASN A 62 2.20 -16.04 -5.22
N ARG A 63 2.72 -17.17 -4.70
CA ARG A 63 2.16 -18.50 -4.96
C ARG A 63 0.75 -18.63 -4.38
N GLU A 64 0.55 -18.23 -3.13
CA GLU A 64 -0.75 -18.39 -2.44
C GLU A 64 -1.88 -17.56 -3.06
N HIS A 65 -1.57 -16.35 -3.54
CA HIS A 65 -2.60 -15.41 -4.00
C HIS A 65 -2.69 -15.25 -5.53
N ARG A 66 -1.63 -15.59 -6.28
CA ARG A 66 -1.62 -15.47 -7.76
C ARG A 66 -1.32 -16.79 -8.47
N ASP A 67 -1.05 -17.87 -7.73
CA ASP A 67 -0.55 -19.15 -8.26
C ASP A 67 0.77 -19.02 -9.05
N ILE A 68 1.62 -18.07 -8.63
CA ILE A 68 2.92 -17.82 -9.26
C ILE A 68 4.05 -18.11 -8.26
N ASP A 69 4.73 -19.25 -8.44
CA ASP A 69 5.87 -19.64 -7.58
C ASP A 69 7.19 -18.94 -7.96
N ARG A 70 7.18 -17.60 -7.95
CA ARG A 70 8.38 -16.77 -8.11
C ARG A 70 8.30 -15.55 -7.20
N PRO A 71 9.42 -15.03 -6.68
CA PRO A 71 9.39 -13.80 -5.92
C PRO A 71 9.08 -12.62 -6.85
N THR A 72 8.41 -11.60 -6.32
CA THR A 72 8.12 -10.32 -7.00
C THR A 72 8.54 -9.17 -6.09
N ASP A 73 8.76 -8.00 -6.66
CA ASP A 73 9.08 -6.76 -5.96
C ASP A 73 7.94 -6.27 -5.05
N ILE A 74 6.68 -6.35 -5.51
CA ILE A 74 5.51 -5.90 -4.75
C ILE A 74 4.26 -6.78 -4.94
N LEU A 75 3.49 -6.95 -3.87
CA LEU A 75 2.12 -7.45 -3.88
C LEU A 75 1.20 -6.45 -3.19
N SER A 76 0.02 -6.23 -3.75
CA SER A 76 -1.01 -5.34 -3.19
C SER A 76 -2.24 -6.16 -2.82
N PHE A 77 -2.76 -5.93 -1.61
CA PHE A 77 -3.96 -6.57 -1.07
C PHE A 77 -4.96 -5.47 -0.73
N PRO A 78 -5.78 -5.03 -1.70
CA PRO A 78 -6.74 -3.97 -1.46
C PRO A 78 -7.86 -4.46 -0.54
N SER A 79 -8.34 -3.60 0.36
CA SER A 79 -9.52 -3.91 1.20
C SER A 79 -10.83 -3.83 0.42
N PHE A 80 -10.84 -3.11 -0.69
CA PHE A 80 -12.03 -2.83 -1.49
C PHE A 80 -11.83 -3.26 -2.95
N GLU A 81 -12.92 -3.41 -3.69
CA GLU A 81 -12.84 -3.67 -5.13
C GLU A 81 -12.55 -2.40 -5.95
N TRP A 82 -11.53 -2.50 -6.81
CA TRP A 82 -11.13 -1.45 -7.74
C TRP A 82 -11.15 -1.97 -9.18
N ARG A 83 -11.65 -1.17 -10.12
CA ARG A 83 -11.56 -1.42 -11.56
C ARG A 83 -11.05 -0.17 -12.27
N ASP A 84 -10.05 -0.32 -13.12
CA ASP A 84 -9.44 0.78 -13.89
C ASP A 84 -9.07 2.01 -13.04
N GLY A 85 -8.56 1.77 -11.83
CA GLY A 85 -8.16 2.82 -10.88
C GLY A 85 -9.32 3.54 -10.19
N ARG A 86 -10.55 3.02 -10.32
CA ARG A 86 -11.76 3.55 -9.67
C ARG A 86 -12.29 2.56 -8.67
N LEU A 87 -12.75 3.07 -7.54
CA LEU A 87 -13.47 2.28 -6.55
C LEU A 87 -14.83 1.87 -7.14
N THR A 88 -15.14 0.57 -7.11
CA THR A 88 -16.41 0.03 -7.62
C THR A 88 -17.34 -0.48 -6.53
N GLU A 89 -16.84 -0.57 -5.30
CA GLU A 89 -17.58 -1.01 -4.13
C GLU A 89 -18.32 0.16 -3.46
N ASP A 90 -19.53 -0.09 -2.94
CA ASP A 90 -20.25 0.87 -2.10
C ASP A 90 -19.63 0.89 -0.70
N LEU A 91 -19.15 2.05 -0.28
CA LEU A 91 -18.51 2.25 1.02
C LEU A 91 -19.49 2.54 2.14
N SER A 92 -20.74 2.85 1.84
CA SER A 92 -21.77 3.19 2.83
C SER A 92 -21.86 2.21 4.01
N PRO A 93 -21.74 0.88 3.83
CA PRO A 93 -21.74 -0.09 4.94
C PRO A 93 -20.55 0.04 5.91
N TRP A 94 -19.44 0.63 5.45
CA TRP A 94 -18.20 0.80 6.21
C TRP A 94 -18.12 2.16 6.91
N LEU A 95 -19.08 3.05 6.62
CA LEU A 95 -19.13 4.40 7.16
C LEU A 95 -20.17 4.47 8.29
N ALA A 96 -19.70 4.82 9.49
CA ALA A 96 -20.61 5.17 10.57
C ALA A 96 -21.28 6.51 10.23
N THR A 97 -22.61 6.52 10.22
CA THR A 97 -23.43 7.70 9.91
C THR A 97 -23.61 8.65 11.09
N ASP A 98 -23.23 8.23 12.31
CA ASP A 98 -23.46 8.97 13.55
C ASP A 98 -22.27 8.80 14.53
N SER A 99 -21.05 9.00 14.04
CA SER A 99 -19.84 8.96 14.87
C SER A 99 -19.29 10.35 15.15
N GLU A 100 -18.98 10.62 16.42
CA GLU A 100 -18.23 11.82 16.83
C GLU A 100 -16.77 11.81 16.34
N LYS A 101 -16.30 10.67 15.81
CA LYS A 101 -14.96 10.48 15.25
C LYS A 101 -15.04 10.30 13.73
N PRO A 102 -14.04 10.78 12.97
CA PRO A 102 -13.95 10.51 11.55
C PRO A 102 -13.93 9.01 11.28
N ASN A 103 -14.60 8.59 10.21
CA ASN A 103 -14.51 7.22 9.73
C ASN A 103 -13.08 6.93 9.26
N ASN A 104 -12.58 5.72 9.50
CA ASN A 104 -11.26 5.31 9.01
C ASN A 104 -11.39 4.17 8.01
N LEU A 105 -11.13 4.44 6.73
CA LEU A 105 -11.12 3.43 5.68
C LEU A 105 -9.70 2.95 5.41
N SER A 106 -9.44 1.68 5.67
CA SER A 106 -8.18 1.03 5.29
C SER A 106 -8.20 0.70 3.80
N LEU A 107 -7.25 1.25 3.03
CA LEU A 107 -7.04 0.91 1.62
C LEU A 107 -6.46 -0.50 1.43
N GLY A 108 -5.92 -1.09 2.50
CA GLY A 108 -5.37 -2.45 2.53
C GLY A 108 -3.86 -2.46 2.76
N ASP A 109 -3.21 -3.48 2.21
CA ASP A 109 -1.81 -3.80 2.48
C ASP A 109 -0.94 -3.78 1.22
N LEU A 110 0.27 -3.22 1.35
CA LEU A 110 1.37 -3.35 0.39
C LEU A 110 2.49 -4.20 0.98
N MET A 111 2.85 -5.28 0.29
CA MET A 111 3.98 -6.13 0.66
C MET A 111 5.14 -5.88 -0.31
N ILE A 112 6.26 -5.35 0.18
CA ILE A 112 7.40 -4.94 -0.66
C ILE A 112 8.64 -5.76 -0.32
N CYS A 113 9.32 -6.29 -1.33
CA CYS A 113 10.58 -6.98 -1.18
C CYS A 113 11.76 -6.09 -1.58
N LEU A 114 12.38 -5.43 -0.58
CA LEU A 114 13.51 -4.51 -0.80
C LEU A 114 14.70 -5.16 -1.51
N GLU A 115 14.92 -6.47 -1.36
CA GLU A 115 15.98 -7.17 -2.11
C GLU A 115 15.74 -7.14 -3.62
N LEU A 116 14.50 -7.33 -4.06
CA LEU A 116 14.16 -7.29 -5.47
C LEU A 116 14.10 -5.86 -6.00
N VAL A 117 13.59 -4.91 -5.20
CA VAL A 117 13.60 -3.49 -5.55
C VAL A 117 15.04 -2.98 -5.72
N ASP A 118 15.95 -3.30 -4.81
CA ASP A 118 17.37 -2.92 -4.91
C ASP A 118 18.04 -3.54 -6.14
N LYS A 119 17.74 -4.81 -6.46
CA LYS A 119 18.21 -5.45 -7.69
C LYS A 119 17.69 -4.71 -8.92
N GLN A 120 16.38 -4.45 -8.98
CA GLN A 120 15.75 -3.76 -10.10
C GLN A 120 16.32 -2.35 -10.27
N ALA A 121 16.49 -1.60 -9.19
CA ALA A 121 17.11 -0.28 -9.22
C ALA A 121 18.49 -0.34 -9.90
N LYS A 122 19.36 -1.27 -9.49
CA LYS A 122 20.69 -1.48 -10.12
C LYS A 122 20.60 -1.82 -11.60
N ASP A 123 19.68 -2.72 -11.98
CA ASP A 123 19.47 -3.12 -13.39
C ASP A 123 19.08 -1.91 -14.26
N PHE A 124 18.35 -0.93 -13.70
CA PHE A 124 17.97 0.32 -14.36
C PHE A 124 18.94 1.50 -14.10
N LYS A 125 20.13 1.25 -13.54
CA LYS A 125 21.11 2.29 -13.16
C LYS A 125 20.54 3.36 -12.22
N ASN A 126 19.65 2.94 -11.33
CA ASN A 126 19.00 3.74 -10.30
C ASN A 126 19.46 3.33 -8.90
N THR A 127 19.13 4.13 -7.89
CA THR A 127 19.36 3.84 -6.48
C THR A 127 18.12 3.23 -5.83
N LEU A 128 18.31 2.58 -4.69
CA LEU A 128 17.19 2.08 -3.87
C LEU A 128 16.34 3.23 -3.28
N LYS A 129 16.95 4.40 -3.05
CA LYS A 129 16.28 5.63 -2.64
C LYS A 129 15.76 6.39 -3.85
#